data_AF-A0A7Z2PSD6-F1
#
_entry.id   AF-A0A7Z2PSD6-F1
#
_cell.length_a   1.000
_cell.length_b   1.000
_cell.length_c   1.000
_cell.angle_alpha   90.00
_cell.angle_beta   90.00
_cell.angle_gamma   90.00
#
_symmetry.space_group_name_H-M   'P 1'
#
loop_
_entity.id
_entity.type
_entity.pdbx_description
1 polymer ?
#
loop_
_entity_poly.entity_id
_entity_poly.type
_entity_poly.pdbx_seq_one_letter_code
_entity_poly.pdbx_strand_id
1 'polypeptide(L)'
;MVLRYTRDCGGDDRISETTRNHIRRIAFLQCVLEDSEAEYVKTGVTTLDERLEYQRLSNTQSRLMKKIGLFDAKPDGDDDDIPDPLEYARRGRRERIDHEEED
;
A
#
# COMPACT_ATOMS: atom_id res chain seq x y z
N MET A 1 10.98 -14.48 10.12
CA MET A 1 10.00 -13.62 9.42
C MET A 1 10.29 -12.13 9.61
N VAL A 2 10.33 -11.59 10.84
CA VAL A 2 10.70 -10.18 11.15
C VAL A 2 11.96 -9.72 10.42
N LEU A 3 13.04 -10.52 10.50
CA LEU A 3 14.34 -10.21 9.87
C LEU A 3 14.26 -10.05 8.34
N ARG A 4 13.27 -10.68 7.68
CA ARG A 4 13.10 -10.57 6.23
C ARG A 4 12.53 -9.20 5.87
N TYR A 5 11.43 -8.80 6.50
CA TYR A 5 10.83 -7.48 6.29
C TYR A 5 11.79 -6.33 6.66
N THR A 6 12.58 -6.47 7.73
CA THR A 6 13.63 -5.50 8.07
C THR A 6 14.67 -5.35 6.96
N ARG A 7 15.08 -6.45 6.32
CA ARG A 7 16.02 -6.41 5.18
C ARG A 7 15.38 -5.78 3.95
N ASP A 8 14.13 -6.12 3.67
CA ASP A 8 13.39 -5.56 2.54
C ASP A 8 13.17 -4.04 2.71
N CYS A 9 13.10 -3.54 3.95
CA CYS A 9 13.09 -2.09 4.25
C CYS A 9 14.49 -1.43 4.30
N GLY A 10 15.56 -2.12 3.87
CA GLY A 10 16.91 -1.55 3.80
C GLY A 10 17.82 -1.80 5.00
N GLY A 11 17.41 -2.64 5.96
CA GLY A 11 18.22 -3.05 7.11
C GLY A 11 17.98 -2.23 8.38
N ASP A 12 18.53 -2.71 9.50
CA ASP A 12 18.17 -2.23 10.84
C ASP A 12 18.56 -0.77 11.10
N ASP A 13 19.69 -0.33 10.53
CA ASP A 13 20.21 1.03 10.69
C ASP A 13 19.48 2.06 9.82
N ARG A 14 18.63 1.61 8.89
CA ARG A 14 17.94 2.47 7.91
C ARG A 14 16.45 2.62 8.18
N ILE A 15 15.93 1.98 9.23
CA ILE A 15 14.51 2.03 9.58
C ILE A 15 14.28 2.80 10.87
N SER A 16 13.25 3.65 10.86
CA SER A 16 12.80 4.32 12.09
C SER A 16 12.20 3.33 13.08
N GLU A 17 12.14 3.68 14.38
CA GLU A 17 11.49 2.82 15.38
C GLU A 17 9.99 2.61 15.07
N THR A 18 9.34 3.62 14.48
CA THR A 18 7.96 3.51 14.00
C THR A 18 7.84 2.44 12.91
N THR A 19 8.75 2.43 11.94
CA THR A 19 8.83 1.39 10.90
C THR A 19 9.09 0.02 11.51
N ARG A 20 9.99 -0.06 12.49
CA ARG A 20 10.28 -1.30 13.23
C ARG A 20 9.05 -1.85 13.94
N ASN A 21 8.23 -0.99 14.54
CA ASN A 21 6.96 -1.39 15.15
C ASN A 21 5.99 -1.96 14.10
N HIS A 22 5.81 -1.27 12.97
CA HIS A 22 4.99 -1.79 11.86
C HIS A 22 5.49 -3.16 11.37
N ILE A 23 6.82 -3.35 11.21
CA ILE A 23 7.42 -4.63 10.82
C ILE A 23 7.10 -5.74 11.83
N ARG A 24 7.28 -5.47 13.13
CA ARG A 24 6.94 -6.43 14.20
C ARG A 24 5.45 -6.81 14.15
N ARG A 25 4.57 -5.82 13.93
CA ARG A 25 3.13 -6.04 13.82
C ARG A 25 2.75 -6.85 12.58
N ILE A 26 3.36 -6.58 11.43
CA ILE A 26 3.16 -7.34 10.20
C ILE A 26 3.57 -8.80 10.41
N ALA A 27 4.74 -9.04 11.02
CA ALA A 27 5.20 -10.40 11.29
C ALA A 27 4.26 -11.15 12.25
N PHE A 28 3.73 -10.47 13.26
CA PHE A 28 2.71 -11.06 14.13
C PHE A 28 1.43 -11.43 13.36
N LEU A 29 0.92 -10.51 12.53
CA LEU A 29 -0.29 -10.77 11.73
C LEU A 29 -0.09 -11.92 10.76
N GLN A 30 1.10 -12.04 10.14
CA GLN A 30 1.43 -13.16 9.25
C GLN A 30 1.30 -14.51 9.98
N CYS A 31 1.85 -14.64 11.19
CA CYS A 31 1.72 -15.88 11.96
C CYS A 31 0.25 -16.23 12.28
N VAL A 32 -0.55 -15.23 12.69
CA VAL A 32 -1.97 -15.47 13.02
C VAL A 32 -2.77 -15.91 11.79
N LEU A 33 -2.49 -15.32 10.62
CA LEU A 33 -3.12 -15.70 9.36
C LEU A 33 -2.70 -17.11 8.94
N GLU A 34 -1.41 -17.45 9.04
CA GLU A 34 -0.88 -18.79 8.75
C GLU A 34 -1.50 -19.86 9.66
N ASP A 35 -1.68 -19.56 10.96
CA ASP A 35 -2.34 -20.48 11.89
C ASP A 35 -3.81 -20.72 11.49
N SER A 36 -4.51 -19.67 11.07
CA SER A 36 -5.90 -19.76 10.60
C SER A 36 -6.02 -20.58 9.33
N GLU A 37 -5.09 -20.39 8.38
CA GLU A 37 -5.00 -21.17 7.15
C GLU A 37 -4.67 -22.63 7.43
N ALA A 38 -3.73 -22.89 8.33
CA ALA A 38 -3.36 -24.24 8.74
C ALA A 38 -4.54 -24.99 9.38
N GLU A 39 -5.35 -24.30 10.20
CA GLU A 39 -6.55 -24.89 10.79
C GLU A 39 -7.61 -25.19 9.74
N TYR A 40 -7.83 -24.28 8.80
CA TYR A 40 -8.74 -24.53 7.68
C TYR A 40 -8.26 -25.70 6.80
N VAL A 41 -6.97 -25.83 6.53
CA VAL A 41 -6.41 -26.95 5.76
C VAL A 41 -6.63 -28.29 6.47
N LYS A 42 -6.57 -28.32 7.81
CA LYS A 42 -6.81 -29.55 8.58
C LYS A 42 -8.29 -29.93 8.64
N THR A 43 -9.18 -28.96 8.82
CA THR A 43 -10.60 -29.20 9.12
C THR A 43 -11.49 -29.12 7.89
N GLY A 44 -11.10 -28.33 6.88
CA GLY A 44 -11.91 -27.99 5.71
C GLY A 44 -13.11 -27.10 6.02
N VAL A 45 -13.23 -26.59 7.24
CA VAL A 45 -14.40 -25.86 7.73
C VAL A 45 -13.97 -24.51 8.27
N THR A 46 -14.78 -23.48 8.00
CA THR A 46 -14.64 -22.17 8.64
C THR A 46 -16.00 -21.53 8.82
N THR A 47 -16.18 -20.84 9.94
CA THR A 47 -17.40 -20.09 10.23
C THR A 47 -17.44 -18.77 9.47
N LEU A 48 -18.57 -18.06 9.51
CA LEU A 48 -18.63 -16.71 8.92
C LEU A 48 -17.78 -15.72 9.72
N ASP A 49 -17.82 -15.80 11.04
CA ASP A 49 -17.10 -14.87 11.92
C ASP A 49 -15.58 -15.00 11.77
N GLU A 50 -15.07 -16.23 11.69
CA GLU A 50 -13.66 -16.51 11.40
C GLU A 50 -13.21 -15.92 10.06
N ARG A 51 -14.03 -16.07 9.01
CA ARG A 51 -13.73 -15.48 7.69
C ARG A 51 -13.69 -13.96 7.74
N LEU A 52 -14.61 -13.33 8.47
CA LEU A 52 -14.64 -11.88 8.64
C LEU A 52 -13.43 -11.38 9.45
N GLU A 53 -13.05 -12.10 10.50
CA GLU A 53 -11.85 -11.80 11.28
C GLU A 53 -10.59 -11.93 10.43
N TYR A 54 -10.43 -13.06 9.72
CA TYR A 54 -9.33 -13.29 8.80
C TYR A 54 -9.23 -12.16 7.77
N GLN A 55 -10.34 -11.78 7.13
CA GLN A 55 -10.37 -10.69 6.16
C GLN A 55 -9.91 -9.35 6.78
N ARG A 56 -10.35 -9.03 8.01
CA ARG A 56 -9.95 -7.79 8.70
C ARG A 56 -8.46 -7.78 9.04
N LEU A 57 -7.92 -8.91 9.50
CA LEU A 57 -6.50 -9.05 9.82
C LEU A 57 -5.65 -8.96 8.55
N SER A 58 -6.04 -9.65 7.48
CA SER A 58 -5.36 -9.62 6.17
C SER A 58 -5.36 -8.21 5.56
N ASN A 59 -6.50 -7.51 5.61
CA ASN A 59 -6.58 -6.11 5.18
C ASN A 59 -5.68 -5.19 6.02
N THR A 60 -5.62 -5.40 7.33
CA THR A 60 -4.76 -4.63 8.22
C THR A 60 -3.28 -4.86 7.88
N GLN A 61 -2.87 -6.11 7.67
CA GLN A 61 -1.51 -6.46 7.27
C GLN A 61 -1.14 -5.78 5.95
N SER A 62 -2.01 -5.87 4.94
CA SER A 62 -1.80 -5.25 3.63
C SER A 62 -1.61 -3.73 3.73
N ARG A 63 -2.44 -3.05 4.54
CA ARG A 63 -2.29 -1.59 4.78
C ARG A 63 -0.97 -1.25 5.46
N LEU A 64 -0.55 -2.04 6.45
CA LEU A 64 0.73 -1.83 7.12
C LEU A 64 1.92 -2.03 6.18
N MET A 65 1.89 -3.08 5.35
CA MET A 65 2.92 -3.35 4.34
C MET A 65 3.00 -2.24 3.29
N LYS A 66 1.86 -1.72 2.80
CA LYS A 66 1.81 -0.53 1.93
C LYS A 66 2.48 0.68 2.59
N LYS A 67 2.16 0.94 3.86
CA LYS A 67 2.68 2.09 4.62
C LYS A 67 4.20 2.09 4.77
N ILE A 68 4.83 0.92 4.80
CA ILE A 68 6.29 0.79 4.87
C ILE A 68 6.94 0.53 3.50
N GLY A 69 6.19 0.68 2.41
CA GLY A 69 6.71 0.60 1.04
C GLY A 69 7.09 -0.81 0.59
N LEU A 70 6.53 -1.87 1.21
CA LEU A 70 6.82 -3.26 0.83
C LEU A 70 6.04 -3.74 -0.41
N PHE A 71 5.04 -2.99 -0.84
CA PHE A 71 4.41 -3.22 -2.13
C PHE A 71 4.97 -2.23 -3.14
N ASP A 72 5.35 -2.72 -4.32
CA ASP A 72 5.47 -1.94 -5.57
C ASP A 72 4.07 -1.45 -6.02
N ALA A 73 3.28 -0.95 -5.07
CA ALA A 73 2.13 -0.15 -5.42
C ALA A 73 2.73 1.10 -6.05
N LYS A 74 2.56 1.22 -7.38
CA LYS A 74 2.45 2.54 -8.00
C LYS A 74 1.66 3.40 -7.02
N PRO A 75 2.11 4.63 -6.71
CA PRO A 75 1.37 5.50 -5.78
C PRO A 75 -0.10 5.35 -6.14
N ASP A 76 -0.93 4.99 -5.16
CA ASP A 76 -2.38 5.01 -5.34
C ASP A 76 -2.61 6.42 -5.86
N GLY A 77 -2.87 6.53 -7.17
CA GLY A 77 -3.04 7.80 -7.83
C GLY A 77 -4.32 8.32 -7.22
N ASP A 78 -4.18 9.13 -6.17
CA ASP A 78 -5.24 10.06 -5.83
C ASP A 78 -5.59 10.72 -7.15
N ASP A 79 -6.87 10.58 -7.53
CA ASP A 79 -7.56 11.21 -8.66
C ASP A 79 -7.53 12.75 -8.53
N ASP A 80 -6.38 13.32 -8.21
CA ASP A 80 -6.09 14.71 -8.48
C ASP A 80 -5.47 14.72 -9.87
N ASP A 81 -6.33 14.95 -10.87
CA ASP A 81 -6.00 15.52 -12.17
C ASP A 81 -5.10 16.75 -11.97
N ILE A 82 -3.82 16.53 -11.66
CA ILE A 82 -2.77 17.50 -11.91
C ILE A 82 -2.44 17.27 -13.38
N PRO A 83 -3.00 18.08 -14.31
CA PRO A 83 -2.59 17.97 -15.71
C PRO A 83 -1.08 18.07 -15.75
N ASP A 84 -0.46 17.18 -16.53
CA ASP A 84 0.97 17.17 -16.80
C ASP A 84 1.46 18.64 -16.90
N PRO A 85 2.50 19.06 -16.15
CA PRO A 85 3.01 20.42 -16.22
C PRO A 85 3.24 20.93 -17.65
N LEU A 86 3.51 20.02 -18.60
CA LEU A 86 3.61 20.32 -20.02
C LEU A 86 2.25 20.55 -20.70
N GLU A 87 1.18 19.87 -20.28
CA GLU A 87 -0.19 20.16 -20.70
C GLU A 87 -0.66 21.54 -20.21
N TYR A 88 -0.36 21.91 -18.97
CA TYR A 88 -0.66 23.26 -18.46
C TYR A 88 0.03 24.34 -19.30
N ALA A 89 1.31 24.15 -19.63
CA ALA A 89 2.07 25.07 -20.49
C ALA A 89 1.55 25.12 -21.93
N ARG A 90 1.00 24.02 -22.46
CA ARG A 90 0.39 23.96 -23.79
C ARG A 90 -0.98 24.64 -23.83
N ARG A 91 -1.77 24.52 -22.76
CA ARG A 91 -3.10 25.15 -22.65
C ARG A 91 -3.01 26.67 -22.62
N GLY A 92 -2.08 27.22 -21.85
CA GLY A 92 -1.81 28.67 -21.81
C GLY A 92 -1.14 29.25 -23.07
N ARG A 93 -0.76 28.41 -24.04
CA ARG A 93 -0.30 28.82 -25.38
C ARG A 93 -1.42 28.84 -26.41
N ARG A 94 -2.43 27.98 -26.30
CA ARG A 94 -3.59 27.96 -27.21
C ARG A 94 -4.52 29.15 -26.97
N GLU A 95 -4.85 29.45 -25.70
CA GLU A 95 -5.70 30.61 -25.35
C GLU A 95 -5.13 31.97 -25.77
N ARG A 96 -3.81 32.08 -25.94
CA ARG A 96 -3.17 33.34 -26.39
C ARG A 96 -3.19 33.54 -27.89
N ILE A 97 -3.28 32.47 -28.67
CA ILE A 97 -3.32 32.55 -30.14
C ILE A 97 -4.73 32.93 -30.59
N ASP A 98 -5.75 32.38 -29.94
CA ASP A 98 -7.15 32.63 -30.31
C ASP A 98 -7.61 34.08 -30.00
N HIS A 99 -6.91 34.81 -29.11
CA HIS A 99 -7.20 36.21 -28.79
C HIS A 99 -6.41 37.24 -29.62
N GLU A 100 -5.41 36.81 -30.40
CA GLU A 100 -4.64 37.71 -31.28
C GLU A 100 -5.19 37.74 -32.72
N GLU A 101 -6.18 36.91 -33.07
CA GLU A 101 -6.81 36.89 -34.41
C GLU A 101 -8.14 37.68 -34.49
N GLU A 102 -8.59 38.32 -33.40
CA GLU A 102 -9.87 39.08 -33.33
C GLU A 102 -9.72 40.61 -33.24
N ASP A 103 -8.53 41.19 -33.52
CA ASP A 103 -8.33 42.64 -33.70
C ASP A 103 -7.82 43.00 -35.11
#